data_AF-A0AAD7AGE8-F1
#
_entry.id   AF-A0AAD7AGE8-F1
#
_cell.length_a   1.000
_cell.length_b   1.000
_cell.length_c   1.000
_cell.angle_alpha   90.00
_cell.angle_beta   90.00
_cell.angle_gamma   90.00
#
_symmetry.space_group_name_H-M   'P 1'
#
loop_
_entity.id
_entity.type
_entity.pdbx_description
1 polymer ?
#
loop_
_entity_poly.entity_id
_entity_poly.type
_entity_poly.pdbx_seq_one_letter_code
_entity_poly.pdbx_strand_id
1 'polypeptide(L)'
;MLRRFTAPATAALSGAPVRDAAQAPTADATTPATFAAVVAAPAPTVAALPPVITVPATVIAAPPPVAAPAPVAAVAPEGPVWRTADGHLPRGSYAPTPPGGFPAVVYSSALLTQGMPPGLMQLYNEVPDPKFFVVVSGGNGATIQTHGLIRVAIGDFLNVDATSFHLGTPPTSRNGPSPVLWLVAGLPPPLAQALRDQLALSSRPITLFTIPFNMPVIGFVGTFGGFTLPNTQGGADAARDLLQTAIQANGDINEFVRTHRDAFGPQVSADQAWHIFSHSVAVEGMELLVNNTITVTWQLSVTPPTNDHAAWLQLRRLFGRLSVMTALNGTAHLQWSYRCNICPSINHPTGLCHFPRLPGWLGPTPDTITTLAEASRQAATEAQEVIRGNAAPGPSNNTHRTGGSSGRGNANANNKKSRKDGGKGKKGGDAKGKGKRREHDDFF
;
A
#
# COMPACT_ATOMS: atom_id res chain seq x y z
N MET A 1 51.72 12.30 0.53
CA MET A 1 51.47 13.07 1.78
C MET A 1 50.59 12.23 2.70
N LEU A 2 51.20 11.53 3.65
CA LEU A 2 50.50 10.72 4.65
C LEU A 2 49.92 11.63 5.74
N ARG A 3 48.62 11.51 6.03
CA ARG A 3 48.03 12.01 7.28
C ARG A 3 47.50 10.82 8.09
N ARG A 4 48.18 10.58 9.21
CA ARG A 4 47.76 9.73 10.32
C ARG A 4 46.54 10.37 10.99
N PHE A 5 45.48 9.60 11.21
CA PHE A 5 44.44 9.95 12.17
C PHE A 5 44.54 9.03 13.37
N THR A 6 44.80 9.66 14.52
CA THR A 6 44.79 9.12 15.87
C THR A 6 43.36 8.99 16.37
N ALA A 7 43.02 7.83 16.92
CA ALA A 7 41.79 7.60 17.68
C ALA A 7 41.87 8.21 19.09
N PRO A 8 40.76 8.61 19.72
CA PRO A 8 40.72 8.82 21.16
C PRO A 8 39.96 7.73 21.91
N ALA A 9 40.69 7.18 22.88
CA ALA A 9 40.35 6.75 24.24
C ALA A 9 38.89 6.57 24.66
N THR A 10 38.64 5.34 25.13
CA THR A 10 37.65 4.89 26.10
C THR A 10 37.71 5.65 27.43
N ALA A 11 36.56 6.14 27.90
CA ALA A 11 36.35 6.55 29.30
C ALA A 11 35.22 5.72 29.91
N ALA A 12 35.56 4.98 30.95
CA ALA A 12 34.65 4.25 31.81
C ALA A 12 34.00 5.20 32.81
N LEU A 13 32.68 5.10 33.00
CA LEU A 13 31.99 5.69 34.15
C LEU A 13 31.08 4.65 34.80
N SER A 14 31.51 4.28 36.00
CA SER A 14 30.81 3.55 37.06
C SER A 14 29.74 4.45 37.68
N GLY A 15 28.58 3.87 38.03
CA GLY A 15 27.60 4.53 38.89
C GLY A 15 26.21 3.92 38.84
N ALA A 16 25.98 2.88 39.64
CA ALA A 16 24.62 2.45 40.02
C ALA A 16 24.03 3.41 41.07
N PRO A 17 22.70 3.56 41.10
CA PRO A 17 22.03 3.30 42.38
C PRO A 17 20.70 2.53 42.28
N VAL A 18 20.54 1.65 43.28
CA VAL A 18 19.36 1.41 44.13
C VAL A 18 17.98 1.33 43.44
N ARG A 19 17.46 0.10 43.35
CA ARG A 19 16.04 -0.20 43.11
C ARG A 19 15.29 -0.16 44.43
N ASP A 20 14.47 0.87 44.64
CA ASP A 20 13.41 0.85 45.64
C ASP A 20 12.19 0.09 45.11
N ALA A 21 11.65 -0.76 45.97
CA ALA A 21 10.50 -1.60 45.71
C ALA A 21 9.22 -0.77 45.70
N ALA A 22 8.58 -0.64 44.53
CA ALA A 22 7.25 -0.06 44.40
C ALA A 22 6.17 -1.09 44.73
N GLN A 23 5.39 -0.72 45.74
CA GLN A 23 4.26 -1.39 46.35
C GLN A 23 3.05 -1.38 45.38
N ALA A 24 2.36 -2.52 45.24
CA ALA A 24 1.18 -2.66 44.40
C ALA A 24 -0.02 -1.90 45.00
N PRO A 25 -0.79 -1.12 44.21
CA PRO A 25 -2.03 -0.54 44.69
C PRO A 25 -3.15 -1.58 44.70
N THR A 26 -3.79 -1.65 45.85
CA THR A 26 -5.06 -2.32 46.14
C THR A 26 -6.18 -1.81 45.23
N ALA A 27 -6.92 -2.73 44.63
CA ALA A 27 -8.13 -2.46 43.86
C ALA A 27 -9.26 -2.04 44.81
N ASP A 28 -9.74 -0.80 44.64
CA ASP A 28 -10.92 -0.30 45.33
C ASP A 28 -12.16 -0.43 44.47
N ALA A 29 -13.28 -0.71 45.14
CA ALA A 29 -14.55 -1.15 44.57
C ALA A 29 -15.25 -0.08 43.73
N THR A 30 -15.62 -0.44 42.50
CA THR A 30 -16.44 0.39 41.61
C THR A 30 -17.90 0.40 42.07
N THR A 31 -18.38 1.58 42.47
CA THR A 31 -19.79 1.89 42.67
C THR A 31 -20.49 2.01 41.30
N PRO A 32 -21.71 1.47 41.10
CA PRO A 32 -22.42 1.64 39.84
C PRO A 32 -22.96 3.07 39.71
N ALA A 33 -22.60 3.74 38.61
CA ALA A 33 -23.14 5.04 38.23
C ALA A 33 -24.57 4.87 37.70
N THR A 34 -25.53 5.48 38.39
CA THR A 34 -26.93 5.61 37.97
C THR A 34 -27.01 6.58 36.80
N PHE A 35 -27.36 6.10 35.61
CA PHE A 35 -27.69 6.95 34.47
C PHE A 35 -29.06 7.59 34.70
N ALA A 36 -29.07 8.90 34.95
CA ALA A 36 -30.30 9.70 34.92
C ALA A 36 -30.77 9.83 33.45
N ALA A 37 -32.02 9.45 33.20
CA ALA A 37 -32.66 9.60 31.92
C ALA A 37 -32.77 11.09 31.57
N VAL A 38 -32.13 11.50 30.47
CA VAL A 38 -32.34 12.81 29.85
C VAL A 38 -33.70 12.76 29.16
N VAL A 39 -34.68 13.46 29.73
CA VAL A 39 -35.99 13.68 29.13
C VAL A 39 -35.79 14.54 27.88
N ALA A 40 -36.14 13.99 26.72
CA ALA A 40 -36.09 14.70 25.44
C ALA A 40 -37.05 15.90 25.46
N ALA A 41 -36.51 17.08 25.14
CA ALA A 41 -37.30 18.27 24.91
C ALA A 41 -38.18 18.11 23.65
N PRO A 42 -39.43 18.60 23.66
CA PRO A 42 -40.32 18.52 22.50
C PRO A 42 -39.77 19.33 21.32
N ALA A 43 -39.90 18.76 20.12
CA ALA A 43 -39.50 19.39 18.86
C ALA A 43 -40.27 20.71 18.62
N PRO A 44 -39.62 21.77 18.08
CA PRO A 44 -40.30 23.01 17.75
C PRO A 44 -41.29 22.80 16.61
N THR A 45 -42.51 23.30 16.81
CA THR A 45 -43.58 23.34 15.82
C THR A 45 -43.15 24.20 14.63
N VAL A 46 -42.99 23.60 13.46
CA VAL A 46 -42.67 24.30 12.21
C VAL A 46 -43.90 25.08 11.75
N ALA A 47 -43.78 26.40 11.71
CA ALA A 47 -44.82 27.29 11.19
C ALA A 47 -45.05 27.04 9.70
N ALA A 48 -46.32 26.98 9.29
CA ALA A 48 -46.75 26.78 7.91
C ALA A 48 -46.26 27.91 7.00
N LEU A 49 -45.68 27.54 5.85
CA LEU A 49 -45.29 28.47 4.80
C LEU A 49 -46.53 29.09 4.12
N PRO A 50 -46.47 30.39 3.74
CA PRO A 50 -47.55 31.04 3.02
C PRO A 50 -47.74 30.47 1.60
N PRO A 51 -48.95 30.58 1.03
CA PRO A 51 -49.27 30.05 -0.29
C PRO A 51 -48.47 30.75 -1.40
N VAL A 52 -47.88 29.94 -2.27
CA VAL A 52 -47.18 30.37 -3.48
C VAL A 52 -48.20 30.92 -4.48
N ILE A 53 -48.07 32.21 -4.82
CA ILE A 53 -48.84 32.85 -5.88
C ILE A 53 -48.28 32.38 -7.23
N THR A 54 -49.01 31.52 -7.92
CA THR A 54 -48.72 31.13 -9.31
C THR A 54 -49.11 32.24 -10.27
N VAL A 55 -48.13 32.82 -10.95
CA VAL A 55 -48.33 33.75 -12.07
C VAL A 55 -48.51 32.92 -13.35
N PRO A 56 -49.54 33.17 -14.18
CA PRO A 56 -49.74 32.42 -15.41
C PRO A 56 -48.63 32.72 -16.43
N ALA A 57 -47.99 31.66 -16.91
CA ALA A 57 -46.96 31.73 -17.94
C ALA A 57 -47.60 32.02 -19.31
N THR A 58 -47.23 33.15 -19.91
CA THR A 58 -47.55 33.47 -21.30
C THR A 58 -46.77 32.51 -22.21
N VAL A 59 -47.48 31.61 -22.89
CA VAL A 59 -46.91 30.69 -23.87
C VAL A 59 -46.59 31.46 -25.14
N ILE A 60 -45.30 31.80 -25.32
CA ILE A 60 -44.77 32.24 -26.62
C ILE A 60 -44.39 30.97 -27.39
N ALA A 61 -45.01 30.77 -28.55
CA ALA A 61 -44.73 29.63 -29.42
C ALA A 61 -43.26 29.65 -29.86
N ALA A 62 -42.55 28.56 -29.57
CA ALA A 62 -41.16 28.39 -29.97
C ALA A 62 -41.05 28.25 -31.50
N PRO A 63 -40.07 28.91 -32.15
CA PRO A 63 -39.81 28.72 -33.56
C PRO A 63 -39.38 27.27 -33.85
N PRO A 64 -39.62 26.78 -35.08
CA PRO A 64 -39.26 25.42 -35.47
C PRO A 64 -37.74 25.21 -35.35
N PRO A 65 -37.29 24.01 -34.92
CA PRO A 65 -35.87 23.72 -34.72
C PRO A 65 -35.14 23.74 -36.07
N VAL A 66 -34.20 24.67 -36.20
CA VAL A 66 -33.22 24.66 -37.29
C VAL A 66 -32.35 23.42 -37.11
N ALA A 67 -32.30 22.56 -38.12
CA ALA A 67 -31.48 21.36 -38.11
C ALA A 67 -30.01 21.73 -37.82
N ALA A 68 -29.50 21.26 -36.67
CA ALA A 68 -28.11 21.47 -36.30
C ALA A 68 -27.20 20.80 -37.34
N PRO A 69 -26.17 21.48 -37.85
CA PRO A 69 -25.19 20.85 -38.74
C PRO A 69 -24.56 19.66 -38.03
N ALA A 70 -24.41 18.55 -38.75
CA ALA A 70 -23.76 17.35 -38.24
C ALA A 70 -22.40 17.73 -37.62
N PRO A 71 -22.06 17.24 -36.41
CA PRO A 71 -20.80 17.57 -35.77
C PRO A 71 -19.67 17.08 -36.68
N VAL A 72 -18.94 18.03 -37.26
CA VAL A 72 -17.68 17.75 -37.95
C VAL A 72 -16.78 17.13 -36.89
N ALA A 73 -16.38 15.87 -37.08
CA ALA A 73 -15.49 15.18 -36.16
C ALA A 73 -14.23 16.03 -35.99
N ALA A 74 -14.10 16.68 -34.83
CA ALA A 74 -12.93 17.47 -34.52
C ALA A 74 -11.72 16.54 -34.59
N VAL A 75 -10.81 16.81 -35.53
CA VAL A 75 -9.51 16.16 -35.60
C VAL A 75 -8.87 16.39 -34.24
N ALA A 76 -8.69 15.33 -33.46
CA ALA A 76 -8.04 15.43 -32.16
C ALA A 76 -6.67 16.08 -32.38
N PRO A 77 -6.34 17.17 -31.66
CA PRO A 77 -5.04 17.81 -31.83
C PRO A 77 -3.96 16.75 -31.67
N GLU A 78 -3.02 16.68 -32.61
CA GLU A 78 -1.86 15.81 -32.50
C GLU A 78 -1.21 16.10 -31.14
N GLY A 79 -1.20 15.09 -30.28
CA GLY A 79 -0.58 15.21 -28.97
C GLY A 79 0.87 15.65 -29.10
N PRO A 80 1.47 16.25 -28.06
CA PRO A 80 2.86 16.67 -28.10
C PRO A 80 3.74 15.49 -28.54
N VAL A 81 4.34 15.62 -29.73
CA VAL A 81 5.28 14.63 -30.24
C VAL A 81 6.53 14.73 -29.39
N TRP A 82 6.71 13.77 -28.49
CA TRP A 82 7.88 13.74 -27.63
C TRP A 82 9.13 13.63 -28.50
N ARG A 83 10.08 14.52 -28.25
CA ARG A 83 11.41 14.51 -28.86
C ARG A 83 12.43 14.31 -27.75
N THR A 84 13.44 13.50 -28.03
CA THR A 84 14.62 13.32 -27.19
C THR A 84 15.32 14.67 -26.98
N ALA A 85 16.26 14.75 -26.02
CA ALA A 85 16.96 16.01 -25.75
C ALA A 85 17.76 16.54 -26.97
N ASP A 86 18.10 15.67 -27.91
CA ASP A 86 18.73 15.96 -29.21
C ASP A 86 17.71 16.19 -30.35
N GLY A 87 16.42 16.25 -30.06
CA GLY A 87 15.36 16.63 -31.01
C GLY A 87 14.82 15.49 -31.90
N HIS A 88 15.28 14.26 -31.69
CA HIS A 88 14.87 13.07 -32.44
C HIS A 88 13.62 12.41 -31.83
N LEU A 89 12.94 11.57 -32.62
CA LEU A 89 11.90 10.71 -32.07
C LEU A 89 12.54 9.57 -31.27
N PRO A 90 11.86 9.05 -30.22
CA PRO A 90 12.28 7.82 -29.56
C PRO A 90 12.56 6.71 -30.58
N ARG A 91 13.61 5.91 -30.36
CA ARG A 91 13.77 4.67 -31.12
C ARG A 91 12.77 3.66 -30.56
N GLY A 92 11.95 3.04 -31.41
CA GLY A 92 10.98 2.02 -30.97
C GLY A 92 9.57 2.54 -30.72
N SER A 93 8.66 1.61 -30.43
CA SER A 93 7.24 1.89 -30.25
C SER A 93 6.90 1.95 -28.77
N TYR A 94 6.72 3.16 -28.25
CA TYR A 94 6.23 3.42 -26.90
C TYR A 94 4.80 3.95 -26.92
N ALA A 95 4.07 3.71 -25.84
CA ALA A 95 2.80 4.36 -25.61
C ALA A 95 3.02 5.88 -25.62
N PRO A 96 2.23 6.64 -26.41
CA PRO A 96 2.33 8.09 -26.40
C PRO A 96 1.91 8.64 -25.05
N THR A 97 2.45 9.80 -24.68
CA THR A 97 1.97 10.54 -23.51
C THR A 97 0.52 10.95 -23.75
N PRO A 98 -0.43 10.53 -22.90
CA PRO A 98 -1.83 10.88 -23.11
C PRO A 98 -2.03 12.40 -22.99
N PRO A 99 -3.08 12.96 -23.63
CA PRO A 99 -3.44 14.36 -23.45
C PRO A 99 -3.62 14.67 -21.95
N GLY A 100 -2.90 15.67 -21.44
CA GLY A 100 -2.90 16.02 -20.00
C GLY A 100 -1.87 15.27 -19.14
N GLY A 101 -1.06 14.39 -19.73
CA GLY A 101 -0.04 13.62 -19.02
C GLY A 101 -0.57 12.34 -18.39
N PHE A 102 0.33 11.46 -17.96
CA PHE A 102 -0.07 10.20 -17.33
C PHE A 102 -0.77 10.44 -15.98
N PRO A 103 -1.73 9.59 -15.61
CA PRO A 103 -2.33 9.63 -14.28
C PRO A 103 -1.25 9.49 -13.19
N ALA A 104 -1.34 10.31 -12.15
CA ALA A 104 -0.43 10.22 -11.02
C ALA A 104 -0.49 8.83 -10.37
N VAL A 105 0.68 8.30 -9.98
CA VAL A 105 0.78 7.02 -9.27
C VAL A 105 0.92 7.30 -7.79
N VAL A 106 -0.04 6.83 -7.00
CA VAL A 106 -0.04 6.97 -5.54
C VAL A 106 0.72 5.79 -4.96
N TYR A 107 1.94 5.96 -4.49
CA TYR A 107 2.75 4.88 -3.94
C TYR A 107 3.05 5.07 -2.44
N SER A 108 3.49 3.98 -1.80
CA SER A 108 4.07 4.02 -0.45
C SER A 108 5.55 3.68 -0.53
N SER A 109 6.40 4.58 -0.03
CA SER A 109 7.85 4.36 0.09
C SER A 109 8.15 3.07 0.86
N ALA A 110 7.42 2.81 1.95
CA ALA A 110 7.57 1.62 2.77
C ALA A 110 7.27 0.32 2.00
N LEU A 111 6.22 0.31 1.17
CA LEU A 111 5.89 -0.85 0.35
C LEU A 111 6.89 -1.04 -0.80
N LEU A 112 7.34 0.05 -1.42
CA LEU A 112 8.31 -0.01 -2.53
C LEU A 112 9.71 -0.43 -2.08
N THR A 113 10.11 -0.02 -0.88
CA THR A 113 11.41 -0.39 -0.26
C THR A 113 11.31 -1.67 0.57
N GLN A 114 10.14 -2.32 0.63
CA GLN A 114 9.96 -3.55 1.38
C GLN A 114 10.94 -4.62 0.88
N GLY A 115 11.69 -5.21 1.81
CA GLY A 115 12.72 -6.21 1.51
C GLY A 115 14.06 -5.63 1.05
N MET A 116 14.20 -4.31 0.95
CA MET A 116 15.50 -3.69 0.67
C MET A 116 16.37 -3.66 1.94
N PRO A 117 17.61 -4.19 1.90
CA PRO A 117 18.52 -4.11 3.02
C PRO A 117 18.87 -2.65 3.35
N PRO A 118 18.92 -2.23 4.64
CA PRO A 118 19.27 -0.86 5.01
C PRO A 118 20.61 -0.39 4.43
N GLY A 119 21.61 -1.29 4.40
CA GLY A 119 22.92 -0.99 3.79
C GLY A 119 22.84 -0.68 2.29
N LEU A 120 21.87 -1.26 1.56
CA LEU A 120 21.71 -0.96 0.13
C LEU A 120 21.14 0.45 -0.10
N MET A 121 20.17 0.87 0.73
CA MET A 121 19.67 2.26 0.66
C MET A 121 20.76 3.28 1.00
N GLN A 122 21.67 2.96 1.93
CA GLN A 122 22.84 3.80 2.21
C GLN A 122 23.74 3.92 0.99
N LEU A 123 24.07 2.79 0.33
CA LEU A 123 24.85 2.80 -0.92
C LEU A 123 24.15 3.61 -2.02
N TYR A 124 22.82 3.51 -2.14
CA TYR A 124 22.07 4.29 -3.11
C TYR A 124 22.07 5.80 -2.80
N ASN A 125 22.11 6.19 -1.53
CA ASN A 125 22.25 7.60 -1.14
C ASN A 125 23.61 8.19 -1.54
N GLU A 126 24.67 7.37 -1.56
CA GLU A 126 26.02 7.77 -1.97
C GLU A 126 26.15 7.98 -3.49
N VAL A 127 25.22 7.47 -4.29
CA VAL A 127 25.23 7.65 -5.74
C VAL A 127 24.91 9.12 -6.08
N PRO A 128 25.74 9.82 -6.88
CA PRO A 128 25.50 11.21 -7.26
C PRO A 128 24.19 11.41 -8.03
N ASP A 129 23.61 12.60 -7.92
CA ASP A 129 22.47 13.01 -8.74
C ASP A 129 22.90 13.32 -10.19
N PRO A 130 21.99 13.17 -11.18
CA PRO A 130 20.59 12.75 -11.03
C PRO A 130 20.45 11.23 -10.88
N LYS A 131 19.59 10.82 -9.94
CA LYS A 131 19.14 9.44 -9.77
C LYS A 131 17.65 9.34 -9.47
N PHE A 132 17.06 8.21 -9.83
CA PHE A 132 15.65 7.89 -9.58
C PHE A 132 15.47 6.37 -9.61
N PHE A 133 14.32 5.89 -9.15
CA PHE A 133 13.97 4.48 -9.24
C PHE A 133 13.10 4.20 -10.46
N VAL A 134 13.16 2.99 -10.96
CA VAL A 134 12.13 2.45 -11.87
C VAL A 134 11.51 1.19 -11.29
N VAL A 135 10.21 1.03 -11.50
CA VAL A 135 9.44 -0.16 -11.16
C VAL A 135 8.95 -0.82 -12.45
N VAL A 136 9.10 -2.14 -12.56
CA VAL A 136 8.64 -2.91 -13.72
C VAL A 136 7.21 -3.39 -13.48
N SER A 137 6.32 -3.11 -14.43
CA SER A 137 4.93 -3.58 -14.41
C SER A 137 4.85 -5.10 -14.56
N GLY A 138 3.97 -5.76 -13.78
CA GLY A 138 3.75 -7.20 -13.85
C GLY A 138 4.95 -8.10 -13.53
N GLY A 139 6.09 -7.53 -13.15
CA GLY A 139 7.34 -8.26 -12.92
C GLY A 139 7.40 -8.88 -11.53
N ASN A 140 7.65 -10.20 -11.48
CA ASN A 140 7.83 -10.96 -10.24
C ASN A 140 9.31 -11.16 -9.85
N GLY A 141 10.23 -10.30 -10.28
CA GLY A 141 11.59 -10.33 -9.72
C GLY A 141 12.69 -9.66 -10.51
N ALA A 142 13.81 -9.47 -9.81
CA ALA A 142 15.08 -8.99 -10.34
C ALA A 142 15.79 -10.11 -11.13
N THR A 143 15.43 -10.28 -12.40
CA THR A 143 16.14 -11.22 -13.30
C THR A 143 17.15 -10.47 -14.18
N ILE A 144 18.20 -11.17 -14.62
CA ILE A 144 19.16 -10.62 -15.59
C ILE A 144 18.45 -10.20 -16.89
N GLN A 145 17.42 -10.94 -17.30
CA GLN A 145 16.60 -10.58 -18.47
C GLN A 145 15.90 -9.24 -18.27
N THR A 146 15.31 -9.00 -17.08
CA THR A 146 14.68 -7.72 -16.75
C THR A 146 15.69 -6.56 -16.78
N HIS A 147 16.92 -6.77 -16.31
CA HIS A 147 17.99 -5.76 -16.37
C HIS A 147 18.29 -5.33 -17.81
N GLY A 148 18.45 -6.29 -18.72
CA GLY A 148 18.66 -6.01 -20.15
C GLY A 148 17.49 -5.27 -20.79
N LEU A 149 16.25 -5.68 -20.48
CA LEU A 149 15.04 -5.02 -20.99
C LEU A 149 14.90 -3.59 -20.51
N ILE A 150 15.21 -3.29 -19.24
CA ILE A 150 15.21 -1.91 -18.72
C ILE A 150 16.24 -1.07 -19.47
N ARG A 151 17.46 -1.60 -19.65
CA ARG A 151 18.54 -0.88 -20.34
C ARG A 151 18.17 -0.52 -21.77
N VAL A 152 17.68 -1.50 -22.53
CA VAL A 152 17.22 -1.30 -23.91
C VAL A 152 16.08 -0.30 -23.93
N ALA A 153 15.05 -0.47 -23.09
CA ALA A 153 13.90 0.43 -23.09
C ALA A 153 14.26 1.89 -22.76
N ILE A 154 15.18 2.12 -21.83
CA ILE A 154 15.64 3.49 -21.52
C ILE A 154 16.55 4.04 -22.62
N GLY A 155 17.51 3.24 -23.11
CA GLY A 155 18.44 3.64 -24.17
C GLY A 155 17.73 4.01 -25.46
N ASP A 156 16.78 3.17 -25.89
CA ASP A 156 15.95 3.37 -27.07
C ASP A 156 15.06 4.62 -26.93
N PHE A 157 14.41 4.79 -25.78
CA PHE A 157 13.57 5.97 -25.52
C PHE A 157 14.37 7.26 -25.56
N LEU A 158 15.56 7.30 -24.94
CA LEU A 158 16.39 8.49 -24.87
C LEU A 158 17.37 8.67 -26.04
N ASN A 159 17.42 7.73 -26.98
CA ASN A 159 18.41 7.71 -28.06
C ASN A 159 19.87 7.71 -27.56
N VAL A 160 20.16 6.98 -26.47
CA VAL A 160 21.51 6.83 -25.89
C VAL A 160 21.94 5.38 -25.88
N ASP A 161 23.25 5.14 -25.79
CA ASP A 161 23.79 3.80 -25.56
C ASP A 161 23.22 3.22 -24.26
N ALA A 162 22.60 2.04 -24.33
CA ALA A 162 22.02 1.32 -23.19
C ALA A 162 23.02 1.03 -22.06
N THR A 163 24.33 1.17 -22.31
CA THR A 163 25.43 1.03 -21.35
C THR A 163 25.93 2.35 -20.76
N SER A 164 25.48 3.50 -21.28
CA SER A 164 25.95 4.85 -20.88
C SER A 164 25.49 5.32 -19.50
N PHE A 165 24.64 4.56 -18.82
CA PHE A 165 24.13 4.87 -17.48
C PHE A 165 24.22 3.66 -16.55
N HIS A 166 24.11 3.92 -15.24
CA HIS A 166 24.13 2.90 -14.22
C HIS A 166 22.71 2.40 -13.92
N LEU A 167 22.55 1.08 -13.93
CA LEU A 167 21.33 0.39 -13.54
C LEU A 167 21.63 -0.56 -12.39
N GLY A 168 21.21 -0.18 -11.18
CA GLY A 168 21.28 -0.99 -9.97
C GLY A 168 20.21 -2.08 -9.98
N THR A 169 20.60 -3.29 -9.61
CA THR A 169 19.69 -4.46 -9.55
C THR A 169 19.15 -4.59 -8.12
N PRO A 170 17.82 -4.68 -7.93
CA PRO A 170 17.27 -4.95 -6.61
C PRO A 170 17.76 -6.32 -6.11
N PRO A 171 18.01 -6.48 -4.80
CA PRO A 171 18.41 -7.75 -4.25
C PRO A 171 17.27 -8.76 -4.41
N THR A 172 17.61 -10.01 -4.68
CA THR A 172 16.64 -11.10 -4.67
C THR A 172 16.45 -11.56 -3.23
N SER A 173 15.21 -11.54 -2.73
CA SER A 173 14.92 -12.10 -1.41
C SER A 173 14.67 -13.59 -1.53
N ARG A 174 15.41 -14.41 -0.78
CA ARG A 174 15.21 -15.87 -0.75
C ARG A 174 13.90 -16.26 -0.04
N ASN A 175 13.49 -15.47 0.96
CA ASN A 175 12.44 -15.82 1.91
C ASN A 175 11.37 -14.72 2.06
N GLY A 176 11.21 -13.82 1.08
CA GLY A 176 10.27 -12.71 1.19
C GLY A 176 10.00 -12.01 -0.14
N PRO A 177 9.20 -10.93 -0.14
CA PRO A 177 8.97 -10.13 -1.34
C PRO A 177 10.31 -9.59 -1.82
N SER A 178 10.63 -9.82 -3.10
CA SER A 178 11.79 -9.18 -3.71
C SER A 178 11.49 -7.68 -3.90
N PRO A 179 12.37 -6.77 -3.49
CA PRO A 179 12.22 -5.36 -3.78
C PRO A 179 12.06 -5.14 -5.28
N VAL A 180 11.21 -4.19 -5.64
CA VAL A 180 10.81 -3.92 -7.03
C VAL A 180 11.51 -2.68 -7.62
N LEU A 181 12.30 -1.98 -6.80
CA LEU A 181 12.96 -0.73 -7.18
C LEU A 181 14.34 -1.00 -7.80
N TRP A 182 14.48 -0.61 -9.06
CA TRP A 182 15.75 -0.57 -9.77
C TRP A 182 16.29 0.86 -9.74
N LEU A 183 17.54 1.06 -9.33
CA LEU A 183 18.14 2.39 -9.32
C LEU A 183 18.66 2.74 -10.71
N VAL A 184 18.27 3.90 -11.25
CA VAL A 184 18.84 4.48 -12.47
C VAL A 184 19.66 5.71 -12.07
N ALA A 185 20.90 5.79 -12.52
CA ALA A 185 21.81 6.91 -12.23
C ALA A 185 22.82 7.16 -13.36
N GLY A 186 23.49 8.32 -13.34
CA GLY A 186 24.53 8.65 -14.32
C GLY A 186 24.03 9.12 -15.68
N LEU A 187 22.71 9.33 -15.83
CA LEU A 187 22.16 10.00 -17.01
C LEU A 187 22.47 11.51 -16.97
N PRO A 188 22.67 12.18 -18.11
CA PRO A 188 22.70 13.63 -18.18
C PRO A 188 21.43 14.25 -17.56
N PRO A 189 21.51 15.37 -16.80
CA PRO A 189 20.36 15.95 -16.12
C PRO A 189 19.12 16.19 -16.99
N PRO A 190 19.23 16.69 -18.24
CA PRO A 190 18.06 16.86 -19.12
C PRO A 190 17.37 15.52 -19.46
N LEU A 191 18.14 14.45 -19.66
CA LEU A 191 17.60 13.13 -19.99
C LEU A 191 16.96 12.44 -18.79
N ALA A 192 17.58 12.57 -17.61
CA ALA A 192 16.99 12.09 -16.36
C ALA A 192 15.67 12.82 -16.04
N GLN A 193 15.61 14.13 -16.29
CA GLN A 193 14.39 14.91 -16.15
C GLN A 193 13.32 14.43 -17.13
N ALA A 194 13.65 14.27 -18.42
CA ALA A 194 12.71 13.82 -19.44
C ALA A 194 12.09 12.45 -19.11
N LEU A 195 12.85 11.50 -18.54
CA LEU A 195 12.30 10.23 -18.06
C LEU A 195 11.34 10.41 -16.90
N ARG A 196 11.68 11.25 -15.92
CA ARG A 196 10.81 11.50 -14.76
C ARG A 196 9.51 12.17 -15.17
N ASP A 197 9.56 13.12 -16.09
CA ASP A 197 8.38 13.81 -16.62
C ASP A 197 7.50 12.88 -17.44
N GLN A 198 8.10 11.87 -18.09
CA GLN A 198 7.36 10.86 -18.83
C GLN A 198 6.51 9.95 -17.92
N LEU A 199 6.87 9.79 -16.63
CA LEU A 199 6.23 8.94 -15.62
C LEU A 199 6.20 7.43 -15.92
N ALA A 200 5.78 7.04 -17.12
CA ALA A 200 5.65 5.66 -17.57
C ALA A 200 6.26 5.47 -18.98
N LEU A 201 7.13 4.47 -19.11
CA LEU A 201 7.61 3.98 -20.40
C LEU A 201 6.95 2.64 -20.69
N SER A 202 6.04 2.61 -21.65
CA SER A 202 5.35 1.37 -21.99
C SER A 202 5.66 0.95 -23.41
N SER A 203 6.30 -0.21 -23.55
CA SER A 203 6.59 -0.88 -24.82
C SER A 203 6.03 -2.31 -24.78
N ARG A 204 6.01 -3.01 -25.92
CA ARG A 204 5.55 -4.42 -25.92
C ARG A 204 6.38 -5.34 -25.01
N PRO A 205 7.73 -5.22 -24.95
CA PRO A 205 8.53 -6.10 -24.09
C PRO A 205 8.51 -5.74 -22.60
N ILE A 206 8.34 -4.45 -22.27
CA ILE A 206 8.44 -3.98 -20.89
C ILE A 206 7.68 -2.66 -20.67
N THR A 207 7.09 -2.55 -19.48
CA THR A 207 6.53 -1.31 -18.96
C THR A 207 7.25 -0.89 -17.68
N LEU A 208 7.75 0.33 -17.65
CA LEU A 208 8.48 0.93 -16.53
C LEU A 208 7.69 2.12 -15.97
N PHE A 209 7.72 2.29 -14.66
CA PHE A 209 7.25 3.49 -13.96
C PHE A 209 8.43 4.17 -13.29
N THR A 210 8.65 5.44 -13.57
CA THR A 210 9.69 6.23 -12.91
C THR A 210 9.18 6.73 -11.56
N ILE A 211 9.95 6.47 -10.51
CA ILE A 211 9.66 6.89 -9.14
C ILE A 211 10.80 7.81 -8.68
N PRO A 212 10.52 9.00 -8.13
CA PRO A 212 11.55 9.87 -7.57
C PRO A 212 12.42 9.12 -6.56
N PHE A 213 13.73 9.37 -6.56
CA PHE A 213 14.62 8.79 -5.55
C PHE A 213 14.21 9.23 -4.13
N ASN A 214 14.09 10.55 -3.96
CA ASN A 214 13.48 11.16 -2.78
C ASN A 214 11.96 11.12 -2.96
N MET A 215 11.36 9.99 -2.64
CA MET A 215 9.91 9.79 -2.68
C MET A 215 9.24 10.77 -1.72
N PRO A 216 8.40 11.72 -2.18
CA PRO A 216 7.63 12.57 -1.27
C PRO A 216 6.62 11.73 -0.47
N VAL A 217 6.22 12.24 0.69
CA VAL A 217 5.07 11.70 1.42
C VAL A 217 3.81 12.06 0.62
N ILE A 218 3.05 11.04 0.21
CA ILE A 218 1.79 11.22 -0.50
C ILE A 218 0.64 11.12 0.50
N GLY A 219 -0.29 12.06 0.41
CA GLY A 219 -1.44 12.25 1.31
C GLY A 219 -2.46 11.12 1.40
N PHE A 220 -2.25 10.00 0.70
CA PHE A 220 -3.16 8.88 0.72
C PHE A 220 -3.06 8.11 2.05
N VAL A 221 -4.17 8.09 2.79
CA VAL A 221 -4.25 7.42 4.09
C VAL A 221 -4.55 5.93 3.89
N GLY A 222 -5.57 5.63 3.10
CA GLY A 222 -6.02 4.28 2.80
C GLY A 222 -7.46 4.26 2.30
N THR A 223 -8.09 3.09 2.34
CA THR A 223 -9.45 2.89 1.85
C THR A 223 -10.34 2.48 3.00
N PHE A 224 -11.46 3.18 3.22
CA PHE A 224 -12.46 2.83 4.20
C PHE A 224 -13.56 1.96 3.57
N GLY A 225 -13.90 0.86 4.22
CA GLY A 225 -15.02 0.01 3.84
C GLY A 225 -15.99 -0.16 5.01
N GLY A 226 -17.24 -0.50 4.70
CA GLY A 226 -18.29 -0.75 5.70
C GLY A 226 -19.38 0.33 5.78
N PHE A 227 -19.20 1.47 5.07
CA PHE A 227 -20.30 2.39 4.83
C PHE A 227 -21.31 1.79 3.84
N THR A 228 -22.59 2.10 4.03
CA THR A 228 -23.68 1.77 3.10
C THR A 228 -24.10 2.97 2.23
N LEU A 229 -23.20 3.94 2.07
CA LEU A 229 -23.41 5.12 1.24
C LEU A 229 -23.32 4.75 -0.25
N PRO A 230 -24.17 5.34 -1.12
CA PRO A 230 -24.10 5.10 -2.56
C PRO A 230 -22.84 5.74 -3.17
N ASN A 231 -22.31 5.16 -4.25
CA ASN A 231 -21.16 5.72 -4.98
C ASN A 231 -21.60 6.90 -5.88
N THR A 232 -22.01 7.99 -5.25
CA THR A 232 -22.41 9.25 -5.89
C THR A 232 -21.66 10.41 -5.26
N GLN A 233 -21.70 11.59 -5.88
CA GLN A 233 -21.11 12.79 -5.29
C GLN A 233 -21.64 13.07 -3.87
N GLY A 234 -22.97 12.96 -3.68
CA GLY A 234 -23.57 13.13 -2.35
C GLY A 234 -23.13 12.06 -1.34
N GLY A 235 -22.87 10.82 -1.79
CA GLY A 235 -22.29 9.78 -0.95
C GLY A 235 -20.84 10.08 -0.56
N ALA A 236 -20.04 10.61 -1.50
CA ALA A 236 -18.66 11.04 -1.24
C ALA A 236 -18.61 12.20 -0.24
N ASP A 237 -19.48 13.20 -0.40
CA ASP A 237 -19.60 14.32 0.54
C ASP A 237 -20.03 13.84 1.93
N ALA A 238 -21.02 12.94 2.01
CA ALA A 238 -21.42 12.35 3.29
C ALA A 238 -20.31 11.52 3.95
N ALA A 239 -19.56 10.72 3.18
CA ALA A 239 -18.43 9.95 3.67
C ALA A 239 -17.30 10.88 4.17
N ARG A 240 -17.02 11.96 3.43
CA ARG A 240 -16.05 13.00 3.82
C ARG A 240 -16.45 13.62 5.15
N ASP A 241 -17.68 14.08 5.30
CA ASP A 241 -18.13 14.78 6.51
C ASP A 241 -18.09 13.86 7.75
N LEU A 242 -18.45 12.59 7.58
CA LEU A 242 -18.35 11.56 8.63
C LEU A 242 -16.89 11.30 9.03
N LEU A 243 -16.00 11.10 8.05
CA LEU A 243 -14.58 10.87 8.31
C LEU A 243 -13.93 12.11 8.93
N GLN A 244 -14.24 13.30 8.42
CA GLN A 244 -13.74 14.57 8.94
C GLN A 244 -14.18 14.78 10.40
N THR A 245 -15.44 14.52 10.73
CA THR A 245 -15.94 14.59 12.11
C THR A 245 -15.20 13.60 13.02
N ALA A 246 -15.00 12.37 12.56
CA ALA A 246 -14.28 11.35 13.33
C ALA A 246 -12.80 11.71 13.54
N ILE A 247 -12.15 12.29 12.52
CA ILE A 247 -10.78 12.81 12.62
C ILE A 247 -10.74 13.95 13.64
N GLN A 248 -11.67 14.89 13.56
CA GLN A 248 -11.71 16.06 14.44
C GLN A 248 -11.97 15.70 15.91
N ALA A 249 -12.74 14.65 16.16
CA ALA A 249 -13.01 14.13 17.49
C ALA A 249 -11.84 13.28 18.07
N ASN A 250 -10.84 12.92 17.26
CA ASN A 250 -9.74 12.06 17.68
C ASN A 250 -8.57 12.89 18.26
N GLY A 251 -8.40 12.85 19.58
CA GLY A 251 -7.34 13.57 20.29
C GLY A 251 -5.92 13.15 19.89
N ASP A 252 -5.69 11.85 19.61
CA ASP A 252 -4.37 11.33 19.24
C ASP A 252 -3.92 11.87 17.87
N ILE A 253 -4.82 11.90 16.89
CA ILE A 253 -4.54 12.45 15.56
C ILE A 253 -4.29 13.96 15.66
N ASN A 254 -5.10 14.68 16.45
CA ASN A 254 -4.91 16.10 16.67
C ASN A 254 -3.53 16.40 17.28
N GLU A 255 -3.19 15.72 18.38
CA GLU A 255 -1.89 15.88 19.03
C GLU A 255 -0.73 15.51 18.12
N PHE A 256 -0.89 14.44 17.33
CA PHE A 256 0.11 14.03 16.34
C PHE A 256 0.38 15.15 15.33
N VAL A 257 -0.67 15.71 14.72
CA VAL A 257 -0.57 16.78 13.71
C VAL A 257 0.04 18.04 14.31
N ARG A 258 -0.39 18.43 15.52
CA ARG A 258 0.19 19.57 16.23
C ARG A 258 1.67 19.38 16.49
N THR A 259 2.12 18.16 16.74
CA THR A 259 3.54 17.83 16.98
C THR A 259 4.37 17.72 15.70
N HIS A 260 3.86 17.04 14.67
CA HIS A 260 4.57 16.72 13.42
C HIS A 260 4.03 17.54 12.25
N ARG A 261 4.39 18.83 12.20
CA ARG A 261 3.86 19.83 11.24
C ARG A 261 4.92 20.42 10.29
N ASP A 262 6.04 19.73 10.09
CA ASP A 262 7.16 20.23 9.29
C ASP A 262 6.82 20.45 7.81
N ALA A 263 5.82 19.76 7.27
CA ALA A 263 5.39 19.94 5.87
C ALA A 263 4.66 21.27 5.61
N PHE A 264 4.09 21.90 6.64
CA PHE A 264 3.41 23.18 6.51
C PHE A 264 4.36 24.39 6.59
N GLY A 265 5.62 24.16 6.96
CA GLY A 265 6.63 25.20 7.10
C GLY A 265 6.71 25.79 8.52
N PRO A 266 7.84 26.45 8.85
CA PRO A 266 8.17 26.82 10.24
C PRO A 266 7.28 27.92 10.83
N GLN A 267 6.55 28.67 9.98
CA GLN A 267 5.70 29.79 10.40
C GLN A 267 4.28 29.36 10.78
N VAL A 268 3.90 28.10 10.53
CA VAL A 268 2.54 27.61 10.77
C VAL A 268 2.40 27.20 12.24
N SER A 269 1.46 27.84 12.94
CA SER A 269 1.16 27.51 14.34
C SER A 269 0.54 26.11 14.46
N ALA A 270 0.56 25.52 15.65
CA ALA A 270 -0.05 24.21 15.87
C ALA A 270 -1.56 24.20 15.53
N ASP A 271 -2.28 25.26 15.87
CA ASP A 271 -3.71 25.38 15.57
C ASP A 271 -3.98 25.61 14.09
N GLN A 272 -3.13 26.37 13.40
CA GLN A 272 -3.22 26.53 11.95
C GLN A 272 -2.91 25.21 11.23
N ALA A 273 -1.90 24.47 11.67
CA ALA A 273 -1.54 23.16 11.13
C ALA A 273 -2.71 22.17 11.28
N TRP A 274 -3.32 22.13 12.47
CA TRP A 274 -4.51 21.33 12.71
C TRP A 274 -5.67 21.74 11.79
N HIS A 275 -5.93 23.04 11.67
CA HIS A 275 -6.98 23.56 10.79
C HIS A 275 -6.75 23.17 9.33
N ILE A 276 -5.53 23.34 8.80
CA ILE A 276 -5.16 22.95 7.43
C ILE A 276 -5.39 21.45 7.24
N PHE A 277 -4.85 20.63 8.14
CA PHE A 277 -4.97 19.17 8.08
C PHE A 277 -6.43 18.71 8.13
N SER A 278 -7.21 19.16 9.12
CA SER A 278 -8.58 18.70 9.34
C SER A 278 -9.55 19.14 8.24
N HIS A 279 -9.21 20.17 7.45
CA HIS A 279 -10.01 20.64 6.31
C HIS A 279 -9.49 20.14 4.96
N SER A 280 -8.36 19.42 4.93
CA SER A 280 -7.78 18.85 3.71
C SER A 280 -8.35 17.47 3.34
N VAL A 281 -9.37 17.00 4.09
CA VAL A 281 -9.98 15.68 3.91
C VAL A 281 -10.64 15.59 2.53
N ALA A 282 -10.09 14.72 1.68
CA ALA A 282 -10.62 14.39 0.37
C ALA A 282 -11.03 12.91 0.34
N VAL A 283 -12.23 12.63 -0.19
CA VAL A 283 -12.79 11.28 -0.26
C VAL A 283 -13.26 11.00 -1.68
N GLU A 284 -12.87 9.84 -2.20
CA GLU A 284 -13.30 9.33 -3.51
C GLU A 284 -13.91 7.94 -3.38
N GLY A 285 -15.09 7.74 -3.97
CA GLY A 285 -15.79 6.46 -3.96
C GLY A 285 -15.29 5.52 -5.07
N MET A 286 -15.20 4.23 -4.75
CA MET A 286 -14.77 3.19 -5.67
C MET A 286 -15.60 1.93 -5.45
N GLU A 287 -16.19 1.42 -6.53
CA GLU A 287 -16.94 0.16 -6.55
C GLU A 287 -16.01 -1.04 -6.72
N LEU A 288 -16.20 -2.03 -5.85
CA LEU A 288 -15.45 -3.27 -5.85
C LEU A 288 -16.40 -4.45 -5.92
N LEU A 289 -16.08 -5.42 -6.78
CA LEU A 289 -16.77 -6.70 -6.81
C LEU A 289 -16.13 -7.63 -5.77
N VAL A 290 -16.80 -7.81 -4.63
CA VAL A 290 -16.36 -8.70 -3.55
C VAL A 290 -17.39 -9.83 -3.41
N ASN A 291 -16.98 -11.08 -3.65
CA ASN A 291 -17.88 -12.25 -3.59
C ASN A 291 -19.18 -12.06 -4.41
N ASN A 292 -19.05 -11.63 -5.67
CA ASN A 292 -20.15 -11.30 -6.58
C ASN A 292 -21.10 -10.18 -6.10
N THR A 293 -20.71 -9.42 -5.07
CA THR A 293 -21.48 -8.27 -4.56
C THR A 293 -20.70 -6.99 -4.81
N ILE A 294 -21.35 -5.98 -5.41
CA ILE A 294 -20.76 -4.65 -5.55
C ILE A 294 -20.76 -3.98 -4.18
N THR A 295 -19.56 -3.65 -3.69
CA THR A 295 -19.34 -2.93 -2.45
C THR A 295 -18.68 -1.60 -2.76
N VAL A 296 -19.17 -0.52 -2.16
CA VAL A 296 -18.54 0.79 -2.27
C VAL A 296 -17.49 0.94 -1.17
N THR A 297 -16.31 1.37 -1.57
CA THR A 297 -15.23 1.72 -0.66
C THR A 297 -14.78 3.15 -0.91
N TRP A 298 -14.18 3.77 0.10
CA TRP A 298 -13.93 5.21 0.12
C TRP A 298 -12.44 5.46 0.32
N GLN A 299 -11.76 5.91 -0.73
CA GLN A 299 -10.37 6.32 -0.67
C GLN A 299 -10.26 7.62 0.11
N LEU A 300 -9.47 7.64 1.19
CA LEU A 300 -9.23 8.81 1.99
C LEU A 300 -7.84 9.38 1.70
N SER A 301 -7.79 10.67 1.38
CA SER A 301 -6.56 11.46 1.31
C SER A 301 -6.64 12.70 2.18
N VAL A 302 -5.50 13.15 2.68
CA VAL A 302 -5.32 14.38 3.47
C VAL A 302 -4.01 15.05 3.05
N THR A 303 -3.84 16.34 3.31
CA THR A 303 -2.52 16.97 3.18
C THR A 303 -1.61 16.44 4.29
N PRO A 304 -0.46 15.81 3.98
CA PRO A 304 0.45 15.30 5.00
C PRO A 304 0.95 16.44 5.90
N PRO A 305 0.93 16.29 7.23
CA PRO A 305 1.48 17.32 8.12
C PRO A 305 3.02 17.22 8.22
N THR A 306 3.61 16.12 7.78
CA THR A 306 5.05 15.84 7.89
C THR A 306 5.64 15.33 6.58
N ASN A 307 6.91 15.66 6.32
CA ASN A 307 7.70 15.09 5.23
C ASN A 307 8.47 13.82 5.66
N ASP A 308 8.47 13.48 6.96
CA ASP A 308 9.10 12.25 7.46
C ASP A 308 8.17 11.04 7.21
N HIS A 309 8.67 10.07 6.45
CA HIS A 309 7.96 8.83 6.15
C HIS A 309 7.66 8.01 7.42
N ALA A 310 8.55 8.00 8.40
CA ALA A 310 8.33 7.24 9.63
C ALA A 310 7.18 7.86 10.44
N ALA A 311 7.19 9.18 10.62
CA ALA A 311 6.10 9.93 11.22
C ALA A 311 4.78 9.73 10.42
N TRP A 312 4.81 9.81 9.09
CA TRP A 312 3.63 9.57 8.27
C TRP A 312 3.02 8.17 8.48
N LEU A 313 3.84 7.12 8.58
CA LEU A 313 3.37 5.77 8.88
C LEU A 313 2.74 5.68 10.28
N GLN A 314 3.29 6.40 11.27
CA GLN A 314 2.68 6.47 12.60
C GLN A 314 1.29 7.11 12.54
N LEU A 315 1.14 8.21 11.80
CA LEU A 315 -0.18 8.82 11.58
C LEU A 315 -1.15 7.84 10.93
N ARG A 316 -0.73 7.12 9.87
CA ARG A 316 -1.58 6.10 9.22
C ARG A 316 -2.00 4.98 10.18
N ARG A 317 -1.17 4.62 11.15
CA ARG A 317 -1.55 3.66 12.21
C ARG A 317 -2.62 4.22 13.15
N LEU A 318 -2.62 5.53 13.43
CA LEU A 318 -3.71 6.16 14.18
C LEU A 318 -5.02 6.09 13.40
N PHE A 319 -4.98 6.35 12.08
CA PHE A 319 -6.14 6.14 11.20
C PHE A 319 -6.61 4.68 11.19
N GLY A 320 -5.70 3.71 11.26
CA GLY A 320 -6.03 2.29 11.36
C GLY A 320 -6.85 1.91 12.60
N ARG A 321 -6.83 2.75 13.64
CA ARG A 321 -7.63 2.57 14.87
C ARG A 321 -8.97 3.30 14.82
N LEU A 322 -9.22 4.11 13.80
CA LEU A 322 -10.50 4.81 13.65
C LEU A 322 -11.60 3.83 13.27
N SER A 323 -12.69 3.88 14.02
CA SER A 323 -13.95 3.22 13.71
C SER A 323 -15.02 4.29 13.59
N VAL A 324 -15.55 4.49 12.37
CA VAL A 324 -16.57 5.52 12.13
C VAL A 324 -17.94 4.87 12.17
N MET A 325 -18.57 4.94 13.34
CA MET A 325 -19.91 4.40 13.58
C MET A 325 -20.96 5.42 13.16
N THR A 326 -21.97 4.96 12.44
CA THR A 326 -23.10 5.79 12.04
C THR A 326 -24.40 5.10 12.41
N ALA A 327 -25.45 5.88 12.69
CA ALA A 327 -26.76 5.31 13.05
C ALA A 327 -27.44 4.60 11.87
N LEU A 328 -27.21 5.08 10.63
CA LEU A 328 -27.96 4.66 9.44
C LEU A 328 -27.08 4.14 8.29
N ASN A 329 -25.77 4.38 8.31
CA ASN A 329 -24.88 4.15 7.17
C ASN A 329 -23.81 3.07 7.45
N GLY A 330 -24.02 2.20 8.45
CA GLY A 330 -23.05 1.17 8.84
C GLY A 330 -21.89 1.69 9.69
N THR A 331 -20.83 0.89 9.78
CA THR A 331 -19.59 1.21 10.50
C THR A 331 -18.42 1.06 9.55
N ALA A 332 -17.64 2.12 9.36
CA ALA A 332 -16.48 2.08 8.49
C ALA A 332 -15.19 1.85 9.25
N HIS A 333 -14.32 1.04 8.65
CA HIS A 333 -12.97 0.76 9.12
C HIS A 333 -11.97 0.96 7.98
N LEU A 334 -10.75 1.34 8.34
CA LEU A 334 -9.65 1.38 7.41
C LEU A 334 -9.31 -0.04 6.95
N GLN A 335 -9.38 -0.27 5.64
CA GLN A 335 -8.97 -1.50 4.99
C GLN A 335 -7.50 -1.42 4.58
N TRP A 336 -6.92 -2.59 4.29
CA TRP A 336 -5.57 -2.66 3.75
C TRP A 336 -5.46 -1.89 2.43
N SER A 337 -4.32 -1.24 2.25
CA SER A 337 -4.02 -0.58 0.97
C SER A 337 -3.92 -1.63 -0.13
N TYR A 338 -4.37 -1.26 -1.32
CA TYR A 338 -4.20 -2.11 -2.49
C TYR A 338 -2.72 -2.14 -2.89
N ARG A 339 -2.39 -3.11 -3.73
CA ARG A 339 -1.15 -3.11 -4.51
C ARG A 339 -1.52 -3.45 -5.93
N CYS A 340 -1.60 -2.44 -6.78
CA CYS A 340 -1.82 -2.65 -8.20
C CYS A 340 -0.58 -3.37 -8.79
N ASN A 341 -0.83 -4.40 -9.61
CA ASN A 341 0.24 -5.15 -10.26
C ASN A 341 0.61 -4.55 -11.63
N ILE A 342 -0.17 -3.59 -12.13
CA ILE A 342 0.10 -2.87 -13.37
C ILE A 342 0.94 -1.63 -13.05
N CYS A 343 0.36 -0.64 -12.38
CA CYS A 343 1.13 0.46 -11.82
C CYS A 343 1.46 0.18 -10.34
N PRO A 344 2.52 0.75 -9.76
CA PRO A 344 2.83 0.54 -8.34
C PRO A 344 1.91 1.32 -7.39
N SER A 345 0.67 1.62 -7.82
CA SER A 345 -0.27 2.40 -7.04
C SER A 345 -0.86 1.59 -5.89
N ILE A 346 -1.16 2.28 -4.78
CA ILE A 346 -1.72 1.71 -3.56
C ILE A 346 -3.19 2.11 -3.31
N ASN A 347 -3.73 2.97 -4.17
CA ASN A 347 -5.10 3.48 -4.02
C ASN A 347 -6.17 2.66 -4.75
N HIS A 348 -5.80 1.76 -5.66
CA HIS A 348 -6.77 0.94 -6.39
C HIS A 348 -6.26 -0.51 -6.60
N PRO A 349 -7.17 -1.49 -6.71
CA PRO A 349 -6.81 -2.84 -7.14
C PRO A 349 -6.49 -2.88 -8.64
N THR A 350 -5.77 -3.91 -9.08
CA THR A 350 -5.32 -4.09 -10.47
C THR A 350 -6.45 -3.96 -11.51
N GLY A 351 -7.65 -4.49 -11.22
CA GLY A 351 -8.80 -4.43 -12.13
C GLY A 351 -9.33 -3.01 -12.40
N LEU A 352 -8.99 -2.04 -11.53
CA LEU A 352 -9.40 -0.64 -11.66
C LEU A 352 -8.24 0.27 -12.07
N CYS A 353 -7.13 -0.29 -12.54
CA CYS A 353 -6.01 0.51 -13.03
C CYS A 353 -6.41 1.35 -14.26
N HIS A 354 -6.05 2.63 -14.24
CA HIS A 354 -6.36 3.55 -15.34
C HIS A 354 -5.44 3.40 -16.55
N PHE A 355 -4.20 2.93 -16.35
CA PHE A 355 -3.19 2.84 -17.42
C PHE A 355 -3.63 2.00 -18.63
N PRO A 356 -4.24 0.81 -18.46
CA PRO A 356 -4.78 0.02 -19.57
C PRO A 356 -5.84 0.71 -20.43
N ARG A 357 -6.48 1.78 -19.91
CA ARG A 357 -7.52 2.53 -20.62
C ARG A 357 -6.95 3.72 -21.40
N LEU A 358 -5.65 4.00 -21.28
CA LEU A 358 -5.02 5.10 -21.99
C LEU A 358 -4.89 4.78 -23.49
N PRO A 359 -5.20 5.73 -24.39
CA PRO A 359 -5.00 5.54 -25.82
C PRO A 359 -3.55 5.19 -26.16
N GLY A 360 -3.35 4.13 -26.94
CA GLY A 360 -2.01 3.68 -27.33
C GLY A 360 -1.21 2.99 -26.23
N TRP A 361 -1.83 2.63 -25.10
CA TRP A 361 -1.17 1.83 -24.06
C TRP A 361 -0.66 0.50 -24.61
N LEU A 362 0.63 0.22 -24.41
CA LEU A 362 1.30 -1.00 -24.88
C LEU A 362 1.64 -1.97 -23.74
N GLY A 363 1.28 -1.62 -22.51
CA GLY A 363 1.67 -2.34 -21.31
C GLY A 363 0.68 -3.44 -20.94
N PRO A 364 0.86 -4.06 -19.76
CA PRO A 364 -0.05 -5.10 -19.32
C PRO A 364 -1.45 -4.53 -19.01
N THR A 365 -2.43 -5.42 -19.14
CA THR A 365 -3.84 -5.20 -18.78
C THR A 365 -4.18 -6.09 -17.58
N PRO A 366 -5.33 -5.92 -16.91
CA PRO A 366 -5.72 -6.78 -15.79
C PRO A 366 -5.77 -8.26 -16.19
N ASP A 367 -6.22 -8.54 -17.42
CA ASP A 367 -6.30 -9.89 -17.96
C ASP A 367 -4.90 -10.49 -18.16
N THR A 368 -3.96 -9.74 -18.75
CA THR A 368 -2.60 -10.27 -18.98
C THR A 368 -1.86 -10.52 -17.68
N ILE A 369 -2.05 -9.68 -16.66
CA ILE A 369 -1.50 -9.93 -15.31
C ILE A 369 -2.10 -11.19 -14.70
N THR A 370 -3.41 -11.41 -14.86
CA THR A 370 -4.08 -12.60 -14.33
C THR A 370 -3.53 -13.86 -14.99
N THR A 371 -3.42 -13.87 -16.32
CA THR A 371 -2.81 -14.98 -17.08
C THR A 371 -1.35 -15.21 -16.69
N LEU A 372 -0.55 -14.16 -16.52
CA LEU A 372 0.86 -14.29 -16.11
C LEU A 372 0.99 -14.88 -14.69
N ALA A 373 0.11 -14.48 -13.78
CA ALA A 373 0.07 -15.01 -12.43
C ALA A 373 -0.37 -16.49 -12.42
N GLU A 374 -1.32 -16.87 -13.27
CA GLU A 374 -1.75 -18.26 -13.46
C GLU A 374 -0.63 -19.13 -14.01
N ALA A 375 0.02 -18.68 -15.09
CA ALA A 375 1.16 -19.38 -15.69
C ALA A 375 2.31 -19.55 -14.67
N SER A 376 2.59 -18.51 -13.88
CA SER A 376 3.60 -18.58 -12.81
C SER A 376 3.25 -19.61 -11.74
N ARG A 377 1.97 -19.72 -11.34
CA ARG A 377 1.50 -20.73 -10.38
C ARG A 377 1.56 -22.14 -10.95
N GLN A 378 1.22 -22.31 -12.23
CA GLN A 378 1.32 -23.61 -12.92
C GLN A 378 2.79 -24.06 -12.99
N ALA A 379 3.70 -23.20 -13.44
CA ALA A 379 5.13 -23.49 -13.50
C ALA A 379 5.74 -23.83 -12.12
N ALA A 380 5.30 -23.13 -11.05
CA ALA A 380 5.75 -23.44 -9.70
C ALA A 380 5.24 -24.81 -9.21
N THR A 381 4.03 -25.20 -9.60
CA THR A 381 3.45 -26.50 -9.28
C THR A 381 4.18 -27.62 -10.00
N GLU A 382 4.43 -27.46 -11.31
CA GLU A 382 5.20 -28.41 -12.12
C GLU A 382 6.63 -28.59 -11.59
N ALA A 383 7.31 -27.50 -11.24
CA ALA A 383 8.66 -27.57 -10.65
C ALA A 383 8.66 -28.35 -9.32
N GLN A 384 7.62 -28.20 -8.50
CA GLN A 384 7.49 -28.96 -7.26
C GLN A 384 7.22 -30.44 -7.50
N GLU A 385 6.47 -30.79 -8.53
CA GLU A 385 6.22 -32.18 -8.94
C GLU A 385 7.48 -32.86 -9.46
N VAL A 386 8.29 -32.19 -10.28
CA VAL A 386 9.59 -32.72 -10.75
C VAL A 386 10.53 -33.03 -9.58
N ILE A 387 10.58 -32.16 -8.57
CA ILE A 387 11.39 -32.40 -7.36
C ILE A 387 10.89 -33.62 -6.58
N ARG A 388 9.57 -33.85 -6.51
CA ARG A 388 9.00 -35.03 -5.85
C ARG A 388 9.19 -36.30 -6.67
N GLY A 389 9.09 -36.23 -8.00
CA GLY A 389 9.26 -37.37 -8.91
C GLY A 389 10.70 -37.89 -8.98
N ASN A 390 11.69 -37.00 -8.81
CA ASN A 390 13.11 -37.37 -8.79
C ASN A 390 13.64 -37.75 -7.40
N ALA A 391 12.83 -37.61 -6.35
CA ALA A 391 13.07 -38.34 -5.12
C ALA A 391 12.71 -39.80 -5.37
N ALA A 392 13.61 -40.52 -6.05
CA ALA A 392 13.58 -41.98 -6.15
C ALA A 392 13.22 -42.52 -4.76
N PRO A 393 12.34 -43.52 -4.64
CA PRO A 393 12.01 -44.12 -3.35
C PRO A 393 13.35 -44.55 -2.73
N GLY A 394 13.86 -43.75 -1.80
CA GLY A 394 15.05 -44.10 -1.07
C GLY A 394 14.76 -45.48 -0.51
N PRO A 395 15.66 -46.47 -0.71
CA PRO A 395 15.41 -47.84 -0.35
C PRO A 395 14.90 -47.82 1.08
N SER A 396 13.62 -48.17 1.27
CA SER A 396 13.05 -48.20 2.59
C SER A 396 13.84 -49.28 3.32
N ASN A 397 14.78 -48.87 4.17
CA ASN A 397 15.40 -49.74 5.17
C ASN A 397 14.33 -50.05 6.23
N ASN A 398 13.22 -50.65 5.78
CA ASN A 398 12.40 -51.55 6.57
C ASN A 398 13.10 -52.91 6.54
N THR A 399 14.33 -52.96 7.06
CA THR A 399 14.86 -54.20 7.59
C THR A 399 13.99 -54.56 8.78
N HIS A 400 13.06 -55.47 8.54
CA HIS A 400 12.52 -56.45 9.47
C HIS A 400 13.22 -56.46 10.83
N ARG A 401 12.57 -55.87 11.84
CA ARG A 401 12.72 -56.27 13.24
C ARG A 401 11.44 -56.97 13.68
N THR A 402 11.17 -58.09 13.03
CA THR A 402 10.25 -59.13 13.51
C THR A 402 11.08 -60.33 13.91
N GLY A 403 11.11 -60.63 15.22
CA GLY A 403 11.35 -61.98 15.74
C GLY A 403 12.62 -62.19 16.57
N GLY A 404 12.44 -62.67 17.81
CA GLY A 404 13.48 -63.29 18.64
C GLY A 404 13.74 -62.53 19.95
N SER A 405 12.98 -62.75 21.03
CA SER A 405 13.14 -63.87 21.98
C SER A 405 14.43 -63.84 22.79
N SER A 406 14.26 -63.82 24.13
CA SER A 406 15.13 -64.35 25.18
C SER A 406 16.31 -63.52 25.72
N GLY A 407 16.38 -63.43 27.06
CA GLY A 407 17.54 -62.97 27.85
C GLY A 407 17.17 -61.83 28.83
N ARG A 408 16.46 -62.07 29.94
CA ARG A 408 16.95 -62.55 31.26
C ARG A 408 18.25 -61.88 31.73
N GLY A 409 18.16 -61.17 32.86
CA GLY A 409 19.30 -60.70 33.69
C GLY A 409 19.18 -59.21 34.02
N ASN A 410 18.50 -58.78 35.09
CA ASN A 410 18.98 -58.77 36.49
C ASN A 410 20.24 -57.88 36.63
N ALA A 411 20.38 -56.88 37.50
CA ALA A 411 19.77 -56.62 38.79
C ALA A 411 20.06 -55.16 39.22
N ASN A 412 19.35 -54.77 40.28
CA ASN A 412 19.71 -53.78 41.30
C ASN A 412 19.58 -52.29 40.96
N ALA A 413 18.56 -51.61 41.50
CA ALA A 413 18.37 -51.21 42.92
C ALA A 413 19.00 -49.84 43.10
N ASN A 414 18.24 -48.77 43.36
CA ASN A 414 17.53 -48.43 44.59
C ASN A 414 17.09 -46.97 44.35
N ASN A 415 16.06 -46.35 44.92
CA ASN A 415 15.11 -46.66 45.97
C ASN A 415 14.01 -45.58 45.87
N LYS A 416 12.79 -45.93 46.32
CA LYS A 416 11.84 -45.13 47.13
C LYS A 416 11.62 -43.65 46.79
N LYS A 417 10.42 -43.07 46.84
CA LYS A 417 9.06 -43.33 47.38
C LYS A 417 8.39 -41.94 47.17
N SER A 418 7.10 -41.71 47.06
CA SER A 418 5.91 -42.50 47.34
C SER A 418 4.70 -41.62 46.98
N ARG A 419 3.59 -42.29 46.65
CA ARG A 419 2.19 -41.88 46.93
C ARG A 419 1.65 -40.71 46.09
N LYS A 420 0.40 -40.71 45.62
CA LYS A 420 -0.76 -41.52 45.97
C LYS A 420 -1.84 -41.32 44.88
N ASP A 421 -2.43 -42.42 44.45
CA ASP A 421 -3.85 -42.69 44.23
C ASP A 421 -4.78 -41.65 43.55
N GLY A 422 -5.45 -42.13 42.51
CA GLY A 422 -6.82 -41.79 42.12
C GLY A 422 -6.92 -40.76 40.98
N GLY A 423 -7.55 -41.02 39.83
CA GLY A 423 -8.36 -42.14 39.40
C GLY A 423 -9.04 -41.80 38.06
N LYS A 424 -9.56 -42.85 37.40
CA LYS A 424 -10.74 -42.85 36.51
C LYS A 424 -10.81 -41.82 35.37
N GLY A 425 -10.35 -42.27 34.20
CA GLY A 425 -11.22 -42.60 33.05
C GLY A 425 -12.09 -41.51 32.40
N LYS A 426 -11.82 -41.24 31.12
CA LYS A 426 -12.79 -40.97 30.02
C LYS A 426 -11.98 -40.93 28.72
N LYS A 427 -12.03 -41.97 27.86
CA LYS A 427 -12.95 -42.11 26.72
C LYS A 427 -13.27 -40.78 26.01
N GLY A 428 -12.84 -40.71 24.76
CA GLY A 428 -13.51 -39.96 23.70
C GLY A 428 -12.75 -38.73 23.22
N GLY A 429 -12.38 -38.73 21.94
CA GLY A 429 -12.06 -37.49 21.23
C GLY A 429 -11.06 -37.67 20.10
N ASP A 430 -11.53 -38.17 18.96
CA ASP A 430 -10.93 -37.92 17.66
C ASP A 430 -10.85 -36.40 17.42
N ALA A 431 -9.74 -35.79 17.81
CA ALA A 431 -9.46 -34.38 17.57
C ALA A 431 -8.93 -34.23 16.14
N LYS A 432 -9.88 -34.07 15.22
CA LYS A 432 -9.75 -33.47 13.89
C LYS A 432 -8.78 -32.28 13.98
N GLY A 433 -7.58 -32.43 13.41
CA GLY A 433 -6.57 -31.38 13.37
C GLY A 433 -7.10 -30.15 12.62
N LYS A 434 -7.58 -29.16 13.37
CA LYS A 434 -7.81 -27.82 12.85
C LYS A 434 -6.45 -27.26 12.46
N GLY A 435 -6.17 -27.21 11.16
CA GLY A 435 -5.10 -26.40 10.62
C GLY A 435 -5.24 -24.99 11.17
N LYS A 436 -4.26 -24.57 11.96
CA LYS A 436 -4.04 -23.17 12.32
C LYS A 436 -3.92 -22.42 11.00
N ARG A 437 -5.02 -21.79 10.58
CA ARG A 437 -4.97 -20.67 9.64
C ARG A 437 -4.08 -19.66 10.33
N ARG A 438 -2.86 -19.47 9.82
CA ARG A 438 -2.04 -18.32 10.19
C ARG A 438 -2.81 -17.11 9.70
N GLU A 439 -3.62 -16.52 10.58
CA GLU A 439 -3.95 -15.11 10.48
C GLU A 439 -2.61 -14.39 10.43
N HIS A 440 -2.37 -13.76 9.28
CA HIS A 440 -1.18 -12.97 9.00
C HIS A 440 -1.36 -11.64 9.73
N ASP A 441 -1.46 -11.71 11.07
CA ASP A 441 -1.39 -10.57 11.97
C ASP A 441 0.08 -10.24 12.14
N ASP A 442 0.65 -9.55 11.15
CA ASP A 442 1.93 -8.88 11.32
C ASP A 442 2.05 -7.75 10.30
N PHE A 443 2.12 -6.54 10.85
CA PHE A 443 2.48 -5.24 10.27
C PHE A 443 1.35 -4.40 9.64
N PHE A 444 0.77 -3.55 10.49
CA PHE A 444 0.40 -2.18 10.14
C PHE A 444 1.61 -1.23 10.20
#